data_AF-Q3MEA4-F1
#
_entry.id   AF-Q3MEA4-F1
#
_cell.length_a   1.000
_cell.length_b   1.000
_cell.length_c   1.000
_cell.angle_alpha   90.00
_cell.angle_beta   90.00
_cell.angle_gamma   90.00
#
_symmetry.space_group_name_H-M   'P 1'
#
loop_
_entity.id
_entity.type
_entity.pdbx_description
1 polymer ?
#
loop_
_entity_poly.entity_id
_entity_poly.type
_entity_poly.pdbx_seq_one_letter_code
_entity_poly.pdbx_strand_id
1 'polypeptide(L)'
;MQLLEFPNIAIIAGENAVPVAQLPLVWQDIAKGTANVGLCNPQIYVEMAQLFLYKLEQGDVDLFNERPELAHLKSSFCQLFGQLGRETLEFYGYDFMTHNYPNFEEILREVESKDADYGKVARIGLELFQEFGYELPASFYHVHLAPIYRDHVFEERALRFDKRDIEHKRSWDAILHAGKVFAVQMKVQSIASKYGFTYQHGCGCNSHLSSIDESRGTFAYELSQEKRDRWIRSFIWTAWYEYAFFPIVPNTSYLV
;
A
#
# COMPACT_ATOMS: atom_id res chain seq x y z
N MET A 1 0.92 37.39 -18.51
CA MET A 1 0.91 36.22 -17.62
C MET A 1 -0.36 36.30 -16.79
N GLN A 2 -1.43 35.63 -17.23
CA GLN A 2 -2.69 35.61 -16.48
C GLN A 2 -2.49 34.65 -15.31
N LEU A 3 -2.46 35.19 -14.10
CA LEU A 3 -2.62 34.42 -12.86
C LEU A 3 -4.05 33.86 -12.89
N LEU A 4 -4.18 32.58 -13.23
CA LEU A 4 -5.41 31.84 -12.94
C LEU A 4 -5.49 31.76 -11.41
N GLU A 5 -6.45 32.46 -10.81
CA GLU A 5 -6.82 32.30 -9.41
C GLU A 5 -7.39 30.87 -9.23
N PHE A 6 -6.54 29.93 -8.84
CA PHE A 6 -6.98 28.62 -8.38
C PHE A 6 -7.48 28.78 -6.94
N PRO A 7 -8.72 28.37 -6.61
CA PRO A 7 -9.27 28.58 -5.28
C PRO A 7 -8.64 27.61 -4.27
N ASN A 8 -8.16 28.14 -3.14
CA ASN A 8 -7.59 27.43 -1.98
C ASN A 8 -6.50 26.39 -2.32
N ILE A 9 -5.25 26.83 -2.44
CA ILE A 9 -4.06 25.97 -2.45
C ILE A 9 -3.38 26.06 -1.08
N ALA A 10 -2.95 24.93 -0.52
CA ALA A 10 -2.08 24.86 0.65
C ALA A 10 -0.61 24.68 0.22
N ILE A 11 0.34 25.05 1.08
CA ILE A 11 1.78 24.84 0.84
C ILE A 11 2.34 23.92 1.93
N ILE A 12 2.93 22.81 1.53
CA ILE A 12 3.55 21.81 2.42
C ILE A 12 4.97 21.58 1.94
N ALA A 13 5.96 21.82 2.80
CA ALA A 13 7.39 21.68 2.47
C ALA A 13 7.83 22.44 1.19
N GLY A 14 7.14 23.52 0.82
CA GLY A 14 7.42 24.31 -0.39
C GLY A 14 6.73 23.79 -1.66
N GLU A 15 5.96 22.71 -1.57
CA GLU A 15 5.15 22.16 -2.66
C GLU A 15 3.68 22.57 -2.52
N ASN A 16 3.00 22.72 -3.66
CA ASN A 16 1.56 22.97 -3.67
C ASN A 16 0.79 21.70 -3.28
N ALA A 17 -0.28 21.88 -2.52
CA ALA A 17 -1.12 20.80 -2.03
C ALA A 17 -2.59 21.22 -2.02
N VAL A 18 -3.51 20.26 -2.06
CA VAL A 18 -4.93 20.56 -1.82
C VAL A 18 -5.14 20.88 -0.35
N PRO A 19 -6.10 21.73 0.03
CA PRO A 19 -6.45 21.94 1.44
C PRO A 19 -7.10 20.67 2.01
N VAL A 20 -7.00 20.48 3.33
CA VAL A 20 -7.63 19.34 4.02
C VAL A 20 -9.11 19.19 3.66
N ALA A 21 -9.84 20.30 3.52
CA ALA A 21 -11.26 20.31 3.15
C ALA A 21 -11.58 19.68 1.78
N GLN A 22 -10.58 19.52 0.90
CA GLN A 22 -10.74 18.84 -0.39
C GLN A 22 -10.40 17.35 -0.35
N LEU A 23 -9.82 16.85 0.75
CA LEU A 23 -9.58 15.41 0.94
C LEU A 23 -10.92 14.66 1.16
N PRO A 24 -10.95 13.33 0.94
CA PRO A 24 -12.05 12.49 1.40
C PRO A 24 -12.34 12.68 2.90
N LEU A 25 -13.62 12.54 3.30
CA LEU A 25 -14.07 12.82 4.67
C LEU A 25 -13.23 12.10 5.73
N VAL A 26 -12.88 10.84 5.48
CA VAL A 26 -12.05 10.06 6.38
C VAL A 26 -10.71 10.73 6.72
N TRP A 27 -10.05 11.37 5.76
CA TRP A 27 -8.81 12.10 6.00
C TRP A 27 -9.02 13.43 6.70
N GLN A 28 -10.18 14.06 6.49
CA GLN A 28 -10.56 15.25 7.25
C GLN A 28 -10.76 14.90 8.73
N ASP A 29 -11.34 13.74 9.02
CA ASP A 29 -11.54 13.24 10.38
C ASP A 29 -10.21 12.81 11.03
N ILE A 30 -9.30 12.20 10.26
CA ILE A 30 -7.91 11.95 10.70
C ILE A 30 -7.21 13.28 11.04
N ALA A 31 -7.33 14.30 10.19
CA ALA A 31 -6.73 15.61 10.44
C ALA A 31 -7.30 16.32 11.69
N LYS A 32 -8.57 16.09 12.00
CA LYS A 32 -9.23 16.62 13.21
C LYS A 32 -8.95 15.80 14.47
N GLY A 33 -8.33 14.63 14.35
CA GLY A 33 -8.13 13.68 15.46
C GLY A 33 -9.41 12.99 15.93
N THR A 34 -10.45 12.94 15.08
CA THR A 34 -11.73 12.28 15.41
C THR A 34 -11.83 10.86 14.86
N ALA A 35 -10.95 10.48 13.93
CA ALA A 35 -10.84 9.12 13.41
C ALA A 35 -10.12 8.18 14.41
N ASN A 36 -10.57 6.94 14.49
CA ASN A 36 -9.95 5.91 15.32
C ASN A 36 -8.81 5.21 14.56
N VAL A 37 -7.68 5.90 14.44
CA VAL A 37 -6.44 5.40 13.80
C VAL A 37 -5.34 5.22 14.84
N GLY A 38 -4.43 4.27 14.59
CA GLY A 38 -3.28 4.02 15.47
C GLY A 38 -1.97 4.71 15.07
N LEU A 39 -2.01 5.59 14.05
CA LEU A 39 -0.84 6.30 13.52
C LEU A 39 -0.18 7.15 14.62
N CYS A 40 1.13 7.04 14.77
CA CYS A 40 1.92 7.82 15.74
C CYS A 40 1.91 9.32 15.41
N ASN A 41 1.93 9.66 14.11
CA ASN A 41 1.86 11.05 13.65
C ASN A 41 0.87 11.19 12.46
N PRO A 42 -0.45 11.27 12.74
CA PRO A 42 -1.47 11.34 11.69
C PRO A 42 -1.29 12.53 10.74
N GLN A 43 -0.76 13.65 11.22
CA GLN A 43 -0.63 14.89 10.45
C GLN A 43 0.27 14.73 9.23
N ILE A 44 1.38 13.98 9.35
CA ILE A 44 2.29 13.73 8.21
C ILE A 44 1.57 12.97 7.09
N TYR A 45 0.72 12.01 7.45
CA TYR A 45 -0.02 11.21 6.47
C TYR A 45 -1.15 12.03 5.81
N VAL A 46 -1.78 12.94 6.55
CA VAL A 46 -2.71 13.93 5.99
C VAL A 46 -1.98 14.83 4.99
N GLU A 47 -0.80 15.34 5.32
CA GLU A 47 0.01 16.17 4.44
C GLU A 47 0.41 15.42 3.15
N MET A 48 0.81 14.15 3.29
CA MET A 48 1.05 13.27 2.14
C MET A 48 -0.20 13.12 1.27
N ALA A 49 -1.38 12.94 1.87
CA ALA A 49 -2.64 12.83 1.12
C ALA A 49 -2.97 14.13 0.36
N GLN A 50 -2.71 15.29 0.96
CA GLN A 50 -2.87 16.60 0.32
C GLN A 50 -1.96 16.77 -0.90
N LEU A 51 -0.69 16.38 -0.76
CA LEU A 51 0.29 16.41 -1.85
C LEU A 51 -0.08 15.42 -2.96
N PHE A 52 -0.42 14.19 -2.59
CA PHE A 52 -0.78 13.13 -3.54
C PHE A 52 -1.98 13.53 -4.40
N LEU A 53 -3.06 14.02 -3.78
CA LEU A 53 -4.25 14.43 -4.53
C LEU A 53 -3.97 15.63 -5.43
N TYR A 54 -3.21 16.62 -4.95
CA TYR A 54 -2.83 17.78 -5.75
C TYR A 54 -2.08 17.37 -7.02
N LYS A 55 -1.08 16.49 -6.88
CA LYS A 55 -0.26 16.04 -8.02
C LYS A 55 -1.12 15.41 -9.11
N LEU A 56 -2.11 14.60 -8.74
CA LEU A 56 -3.01 13.95 -9.69
C LEU A 56 -4.07 14.91 -10.26
N GLU A 57 -4.67 15.78 -9.43
CA GLU A 57 -5.70 16.73 -9.89
C GLU A 57 -5.14 17.85 -10.76
N GLN A 58 -3.89 18.26 -10.53
CA GLN A 58 -3.26 19.35 -11.27
C GLN A 58 -2.28 18.86 -12.34
N GLY A 59 -2.12 17.54 -12.49
CA GLY A 59 -1.12 16.95 -13.38
C GLY A 59 0.26 17.55 -13.11
N ASP A 60 0.59 17.73 -11.82
CA ASP A 60 1.89 18.16 -11.33
C ASP A 60 2.78 16.92 -11.18
N VAL A 61 3.16 16.38 -12.33
CA VAL A 61 3.94 15.17 -12.51
C VAL A 61 4.97 15.38 -13.60
N ASP A 62 6.10 14.66 -13.52
CA ASP A 62 7.21 14.81 -14.45
C ASP A 62 6.80 14.63 -15.91
N LEU A 63 5.76 13.82 -16.20
CA LEU A 63 5.23 13.61 -17.54
C LEU A 63 4.99 14.93 -18.30
N PHE A 64 4.31 15.91 -17.70
CA PHE A 64 3.98 17.16 -18.40
C PHE A 64 5.10 18.20 -18.35
N ASN A 65 6.02 18.08 -17.39
CA ASN A 65 7.19 18.94 -17.27
C ASN A 65 8.28 18.53 -18.28
N GLU A 66 8.48 17.24 -18.47
CA GLU A 66 9.51 16.66 -19.34
C GLU A 66 9.03 16.46 -20.78
N ARG A 67 7.71 16.33 -20.99
CA ARG A 67 7.10 16.12 -22.32
C ARG A 67 6.05 17.19 -22.64
N PRO A 68 6.48 18.44 -22.92
CA PRO A 68 5.56 19.55 -23.18
C PRO A 68 4.63 19.32 -24.39
N GLU A 69 5.02 18.46 -25.33
CA GLU A 69 4.17 18.04 -26.46
C GLU A 69 2.89 17.33 -26.02
N LEU A 70 2.88 16.72 -24.83
CA LEU A 70 1.71 16.05 -24.25
C LEU A 70 0.80 16.99 -23.45
N ALA A 71 1.10 18.29 -23.38
CA ALA A 71 0.32 19.26 -22.60
C ALA A 71 -1.17 19.28 -22.96
N HIS A 72 -1.50 18.99 -24.23
CA HIS A 72 -2.89 18.88 -24.69
C HIS A 72 -3.68 17.73 -24.03
N LEU A 73 -3.02 16.71 -23.47
CA LEU A 73 -3.63 15.59 -22.75
C LEU A 73 -3.78 15.86 -21.24
N LYS A 74 -3.19 16.95 -20.73
CA LYS A 74 -3.14 17.24 -19.29
C LYS A 74 -4.52 17.30 -18.65
N SER A 75 -5.50 17.91 -19.33
CA SER A 75 -6.86 18.00 -18.80
C SER A 75 -7.51 16.61 -18.62
N SER A 76 -7.35 15.71 -19.60
CA SER A 76 -7.88 14.34 -19.50
C SER A 76 -7.15 13.53 -18.43
N PHE A 77 -5.84 13.71 -18.28
CA PHE A 77 -5.08 13.13 -17.17
C PHE A 77 -5.62 13.60 -15.83
N CYS A 78 -5.74 14.91 -15.62
CA CYS A 78 -6.24 15.51 -14.37
C CYS A 78 -7.62 14.98 -13.98
N GLN A 79 -8.53 14.84 -14.95
CA GLN A 79 -9.87 14.30 -14.70
C GLN A 79 -9.83 12.84 -14.25
N LEU A 80 -9.13 11.98 -15.00
CA LEU A 80 -9.06 10.55 -14.70
C LEU A 80 -8.30 10.29 -13.40
N PHE A 81 -7.08 10.80 -13.29
CA PHE A 81 -6.21 10.53 -12.15
C PHE A 81 -6.61 11.32 -10.91
N GLY A 82 -7.25 12.48 -11.04
CA GLY A 82 -7.88 13.16 -9.91
C GLY A 82 -8.96 12.30 -9.27
N GLN A 83 -9.82 11.67 -10.07
CA GLN A 83 -10.82 10.72 -9.57
C GLN A 83 -10.16 9.49 -8.92
N LEU A 84 -9.22 8.83 -9.63
CA LEU A 84 -8.52 7.66 -9.09
C LEU A 84 -7.75 7.99 -7.81
N GLY A 85 -7.18 9.20 -7.71
CA GLY A 85 -6.51 9.71 -6.52
C GLY A 85 -7.46 9.85 -5.32
N ARG A 86 -8.68 10.38 -5.54
CA ARG A 86 -9.71 10.46 -4.49
C ARG A 86 -10.12 9.07 -4.00
N GLU A 87 -10.38 8.14 -4.92
CA GLU A 87 -10.71 6.74 -4.58
C GLU A 87 -9.60 6.06 -3.79
N THR A 88 -8.33 6.24 -4.19
CA THR A 88 -7.16 5.73 -3.46
C THR A 88 -7.13 6.24 -2.04
N LEU A 89 -7.28 7.56 -1.86
CA LEU A 89 -7.22 8.17 -0.54
C LEU A 89 -8.42 7.75 0.30
N GLU A 90 -9.62 7.70 -0.26
CA GLU A 90 -10.79 7.22 0.48
C GLU A 90 -10.58 5.79 0.98
N PHE A 91 -10.12 4.87 0.12
CA PHE A 91 -9.80 3.50 0.51
C PHE A 91 -8.77 3.46 1.65
N TYR A 92 -7.58 4.06 1.45
CA TYR A 92 -6.51 3.94 2.44
C TYR A 92 -6.81 4.70 3.73
N GLY A 93 -7.59 5.78 3.68
CA GLY A 93 -8.04 6.48 4.88
C GLY A 93 -8.89 5.56 5.77
N TYR A 94 -9.78 4.76 5.18
CA TYR A 94 -10.50 3.72 5.92
C TYR A 94 -9.59 2.55 6.30
N ASP A 95 -8.67 2.14 5.42
CA ASP A 95 -7.75 1.02 5.68
C ASP A 95 -6.81 1.27 6.89
N PHE A 96 -6.57 2.53 7.26
CA PHE A 96 -5.83 2.90 8.48
C PHE A 96 -6.66 2.85 9.78
N MET A 97 -7.98 2.64 9.71
CA MET A 97 -8.82 2.53 10.91
C MET A 97 -8.49 1.26 11.68
N THR A 98 -8.37 1.37 13.00
CA THR A 98 -7.90 0.26 13.86
C THR A 98 -8.76 -1.00 13.77
N HIS A 99 -10.06 -0.87 13.52
CA HIS A 99 -10.97 -2.00 13.36
C HIS A 99 -10.79 -2.81 12.07
N ASN A 100 -10.02 -2.29 11.09
CA ASN A 100 -9.72 -3.01 9.85
C ASN A 100 -8.48 -3.89 9.96
N TYR A 101 -7.69 -3.77 11.03
CA TYR A 101 -6.48 -4.57 11.24
C TYR A 101 -6.84 -6.01 11.65
N PRO A 102 -6.01 -7.00 11.30
CA PRO A 102 -6.25 -8.39 11.68
C PRO A 102 -6.26 -8.60 13.19
N ASN A 103 -7.19 -9.42 13.68
CA ASN A 103 -7.17 -9.93 15.05
C ASN A 103 -6.19 -11.10 15.16
N PHE A 104 -4.92 -10.81 15.43
CA PHE A 104 -3.88 -11.84 15.50
C PHE A 104 -4.12 -12.89 16.59
N GLU A 105 -4.80 -12.54 17.69
CA GLU A 105 -5.12 -13.51 18.75
C GLU A 105 -6.12 -14.57 18.25
N GLU A 106 -7.15 -14.13 17.53
CA GLU A 106 -8.14 -15.00 16.91
C GLU A 106 -7.52 -15.84 15.79
N ILE A 107 -6.74 -15.21 14.89
CA ILE A 107 -6.05 -15.91 13.80
C ILE A 107 -5.12 -16.99 14.34
N LEU A 108 -4.35 -16.71 15.39
CA LEU A 108 -3.47 -17.71 15.99
C LEU A 108 -4.25 -18.90 16.55
N ARG A 109 -5.38 -18.67 17.23
CA ARG A 109 -6.26 -19.74 17.71
C ARG A 109 -6.85 -20.56 16.57
N GLU A 110 -7.23 -19.93 15.46
CA GLU A 110 -7.78 -20.65 14.29
C GLU A 110 -6.77 -21.58 13.62
N VAL A 111 -5.52 -21.14 13.52
CA VAL A 111 -4.45 -21.93 12.86
C VAL A 111 -3.80 -22.97 13.76
N GLU A 112 -4.03 -22.94 15.08
CA GLU A 112 -3.50 -23.95 16.02
C GLU A 112 -3.90 -25.39 15.67
N SER A 113 -5.07 -25.56 15.05
CA SER A 113 -5.58 -26.86 14.61
C SER A 113 -5.18 -27.27 13.17
N LYS A 114 -4.51 -26.36 12.45
CA LYS A 114 -4.09 -26.56 11.04
C LYS A 114 -2.65 -27.10 10.98
N ASP A 115 -2.19 -27.36 9.76
CA ASP A 115 -0.78 -27.70 9.52
C ASP A 115 0.16 -26.62 10.10
N ALA A 116 1.34 -27.05 10.56
CA ALA A 116 2.34 -26.20 11.19
C ALA A 116 2.72 -24.98 10.34
N ASP A 117 2.65 -25.10 9.00
CA ASP A 117 2.96 -23.99 8.09
C ASP A 117 1.95 -22.84 8.19
N TYR A 118 0.67 -23.11 8.45
CA TYR A 118 -0.32 -22.04 8.71
C TYR A 118 0.03 -21.26 9.98
N GLY A 119 0.48 -21.96 11.02
CA GLY A 119 0.98 -21.36 12.25
C GLY A 119 2.20 -20.46 12.04
N LYS A 120 3.09 -20.83 11.11
CA LYS A 120 4.24 -19.99 10.72
C LYS A 120 3.80 -18.70 10.03
N VAL A 121 2.86 -18.77 9.08
CA VAL A 121 2.33 -17.57 8.40
C VAL A 121 1.70 -16.60 9.41
N ALA A 122 0.89 -17.09 10.34
CA ALA A 122 0.26 -16.25 11.36
C ALA A 122 1.29 -15.56 12.26
N ARG A 123 2.37 -16.26 12.63
CA ARG A 123 3.48 -15.69 13.42
C ARG A 123 4.29 -14.65 12.65
N ILE A 124 4.50 -14.86 11.35
CA ILE A 124 5.11 -13.83 10.48
C ILE A 124 4.25 -12.57 10.49
N GLY A 125 2.93 -12.70 10.28
CA GLY A 125 2.01 -11.56 10.33
C GLY A 125 2.06 -10.82 11.67
N LEU A 126 2.10 -11.55 12.79
CA LEU A 126 2.22 -10.96 14.13
C LEU A 126 3.56 -10.24 14.31
N GLU A 127 4.69 -10.83 13.90
CA GLU A 127 6.00 -10.17 13.98
C GLU A 127 6.07 -8.92 13.08
N LEU A 128 5.42 -8.94 11.92
CA LEU A 128 5.27 -7.76 11.07
C LEU A 128 4.47 -6.66 11.77
N PHE A 129 3.39 -7.01 12.48
CA PHE A 129 2.62 -6.05 13.26
C PHE A 129 3.39 -5.52 14.47
N GLN A 130 4.17 -6.36 15.15
CA GLN A 130 5.08 -5.91 16.21
C GLN A 130 6.16 -4.97 15.68
N GLU A 131 6.67 -5.24 14.47
CA GLU A 131 7.67 -4.40 13.84
C GLU A 131 7.09 -3.06 13.42
N PHE A 132 5.95 -3.03 12.71
CA PHE A 132 5.43 -1.83 12.04
C PHE A 132 4.24 -1.14 12.73
N GLY A 133 3.52 -1.86 13.60
CA GLY A 133 2.36 -1.34 14.33
C GLY A 133 1.24 -0.88 13.42
N TYR A 134 0.74 0.32 13.66
CA TYR A 134 -0.30 0.96 12.83
C TYR A 134 0.27 1.91 11.78
N GLU A 135 1.60 1.95 11.61
CA GLU A 135 2.26 2.83 10.63
C GLU A 135 2.13 2.31 9.20
N LEU A 136 1.79 1.04 8.99
CA LEU A 136 1.42 0.49 7.69
C LEU A 136 -0.09 0.21 7.65
N PRO A 137 -0.74 0.37 6.48
CA PRO A 137 -2.19 0.23 6.37
C PRO A 137 -2.64 -1.23 6.60
N ALA A 138 -3.89 -1.46 7.00
CA ALA A 138 -4.36 -2.82 7.35
C ALA A 138 -4.17 -3.84 6.21
N SER A 139 -4.36 -3.43 4.95
CA SER A 139 -4.10 -4.25 3.76
C SER A 139 -2.67 -4.81 3.70
N PHE A 140 -1.68 -4.13 4.30
CA PHE A 140 -0.33 -4.66 4.44
C PHE A 140 -0.31 -5.98 5.21
N TYR A 141 -1.04 -6.09 6.31
CA TYR A 141 -1.05 -7.29 7.13
C TYR A 141 -1.92 -8.38 6.48
N HIS A 142 -3.08 -8.00 5.96
CA HIS A 142 -4.00 -8.95 5.31
C HIS A 142 -3.34 -9.68 4.14
N VAL A 143 -2.57 -9.00 3.29
CA VAL A 143 -1.91 -9.67 2.16
C VAL A 143 -0.87 -10.70 2.61
N HIS A 144 -0.16 -10.46 3.71
CA HIS A 144 0.82 -11.43 4.23
C HIS A 144 0.14 -12.62 4.95
N LEU A 145 -1.10 -12.45 5.38
CA LEU A 145 -1.94 -13.50 5.99
C LEU A 145 -2.79 -14.26 4.96
N ALA A 146 -2.93 -13.75 3.74
CA ALA A 146 -3.72 -14.37 2.68
C ALA A 146 -3.47 -15.89 2.49
N PRO A 147 -2.23 -16.42 2.61
CA PRO A 147 -1.98 -17.86 2.52
C PRO A 147 -2.75 -18.72 3.53
N ILE A 148 -3.17 -18.17 4.68
CA ILE A 148 -3.92 -18.91 5.70
C ILE A 148 -5.33 -19.32 5.22
N TYR A 149 -5.86 -18.55 4.27
CA TYR A 149 -7.19 -18.72 3.70
C TYR A 149 -7.17 -19.49 2.38
N ARG A 150 -6.01 -20.03 1.99
CA ARG A 150 -5.81 -20.83 0.77
C ARG A 150 -5.85 -22.32 1.04
N ASP A 151 -5.97 -23.07 -0.05
CA ASP A 151 -5.96 -24.54 -0.04
C ASP A 151 -4.59 -25.07 0.40
N HIS A 152 -3.49 -24.35 0.10
CA HIS A 152 -2.14 -24.63 0.57
C HIS A 152 -1.32 -23.34 0.79
N VAL A 153 -0.40 -23.33 1.78
CA VAL A 153 0.44 -22.14 2.08
C VAL A 153 1.40 -21.80 0.93
N PHE A 154 2.04 -22.81 0.34
CA PHE A 154 2.91 -22.68 -0.84
C PHE A 154 2.17 -22.57 -2.18
N GLU A 155 0.87 -22.30 -2.17
CA GLU A 155 0.14 -22.18 -3.41
C GLU A 155 0.58 -20.96 -4.23
N GLU A 156 1.15 -21.22 -5.40
CA GLU A 156 1.44 -20.21 -6.42
C GLU A 156 0.15 -19.73 -7.09
N ARG A 157 -0.21 -18.46 -6.88
CA ARG A 157 -1.47 -17.95 -7.42
C ARG A 157 -1.44 -16.48 -7.75
N ALA A 158 -1.93 -16.17 -8.95
CA ALA A 158 -2.17 -14.81 -9.40
C ALA A 158 -3.38 -14.18 -8.72
N LEU A 159 -3.16 -13.22 -7.81
CA LEU A 159 -4.22 -12.39 -7.19
C LEU A 159 -5.16 -11.78 -8.22
N ARG A 160 -4.62 -11.39 -9.38
CA ARG A 160 -5.40 -10.75 -10.44
C ARG A 160 -6.41 -11.69 -11.11
N PHE A 161 -6.22 -13.01 -11.01
CA PHE A 161 -7.03 -14.01 -11.72
C PHE A 161 -7.88 -14.89 -10.79
N ASP A 162 -7.68 -14.84 -9.47
CA ASP A 162 -8.56 -15.56 -8.54
C ASP A 162 -9.82 -14.77 -8.23
N LYS A 163 -10.97 -15.41 -8.41
CA LYS A 163 -12.28 -14.86 -8.07
C LYS A 163 -12.48 -14.65 -6.57
N ARG A 164 -11.79 -15.41 -5.72
CA ARG A 164 -11.84 -15.28 -4.25
C ARG A 164 -11.20 -13.99 -3.75
N ASP A 165 -10.17 -13.50 -4.45
CA ASP A 165 -9.41 -12.32 -4.06
C ASP A 165 -9.90 -11.05 -4.77
N ILE A 166 -11.00 -11.13 -5.55
CA ILE A 166 -11.42 -10.06 -6.46
C ILE A 166 -11.76 -8.74 -5.76
N GLU A 167 -12.25 -8.82 -4.52
CA GLU A 167 -12.60 -7.67 -3.69
C GLU A 167 -11.37 -6.96 -3.11
N HIS A 168 -10.27 -7.69 -2.92
CA HIS A 168 -9.04 -7.18 -2.32
C HIS A 168 -7.89 -7.00 -3.32
N LYS A 169 -8.05 -7.46 -4.56
CA LYS A 169 -6.99 -7.48 -5.58
C LYS A 169 -6.26 -6.15 -5.73
N ARG A 170 -6.98 -5.03 -5.70
CA ARG A 170 -6.41 -3.70 -5.99
C ARG A 170 -5.50 -3.24 -4.85
N SER A 171 -5.95 -3.41 -3.61
CA SER A 171 -5.15 -3.04 -2.43
C SER A 171 -4.01 -4.00 -2.19
N TRP A 172 -4.22 -5.30 -2.32
CA TRP A 172 -3.17 -6.30 -2.12
C TRP A 172 -2.07 -6.20 -3.18
N ASP A 173 -2.41 -6.04 -4.45
CA ASP A 173 -1.43 -5.86 -5.52
C ASP A 173 -0.60 -4.58 -5.33
N ALA A 174 -1.28 -3.48 -4.94
CA ALA A 174 -0.60 -2.22 -4.63
C ALA A 174 0.41 -2.36 -3.48
N ILE A 175 0.06 -3.09 -2.42
CA ILE A 175 0.97 -3.37 -1.30
C ILE A 175 2.16 -4.23 -1.74
N LEU A 176 1.93 -5.29 -2.52
CA LEU A 176 3.00 -6.15 -3.00
C LEU A 176 3.95 -5.38 -3.93
N HIS A 177 3.42 -4.53 -4.80
CA HIS A 177 4.22 -3.66 -5.66
C HIS A 177 4.97 -2.57 -4.88
N ALA A 178 4.39 -2.06 -3.79
CA ALA A 178 5.10 -1.18 -2.88
C ALA A 178 6.31 -1.86 -2.22
N GLY A 179 6.38 -3.20 -2.24
CA GLY A 179 7.58 -3.99 -1.91
C GLY A 179 8.82 -3.66 -2.76
N LYS A 180 8.69 -2.92 -3.87
CA LYS A 180 9.84 -2.31 -4.58
C LYS A 180 10.63 -1.35 -3.67
N VAL A 181 10.01 -0.82 -2.61
CA VAL A 181 10.70 -0.10 -1.54
C VAL A 181 11.53 -1.09 -0.71
N PHE A 182 12.78 -1.27 -1.16
CA PHE A 182 13.68 -2.35 -0.73
C PHE A 182 13.80 -2.52 0.78
N ALA A 183 13.79 -1.44 1.56
CA ALA A 183 14.00 -1.54 3.02
C ALA A 183 12.83 -2.22 3.75
N VAL A 184 11.58 -1.91 3.38
CA VAL A 184 10.39 -2.56 3.98
C VAL A 184 10.35 -4.03 3.55
N GLN A 185 10.60 -4.29 2.26
CA GLN A 185 10.63 -5.65 1.73
C GLN A 185 11.73 -6.51 2.37
N MET A 186 12.94 -5.99 2.54
CA MET A 186 14.03 -6.71 3.21
C MET A 186 13.69 -7.05 4.65
N LYS A 187 12.94 -6.18 5.34
CA LYS A 187 12.47 -6.48 6.68
C LYS A 187 11.41 -7.58 6.70
N VAL A 188 10.46 -7.57 5.75
CA VAL A 188 9.49 -8.66 5.55
C VAL A 188 10.21 -9.98 5.32
N GLN A 189 11.15 -10.02 4.37
CA GLN A 189 11.96 -11.20 4.07
C GLN A 189 12.77 -11.69 5.26
N SER A 190 13.36 -10.76 6.02
CA SER A 190 14.13 -11.11 7.22
C SER A 190 13.26 -11.81 8.27
N ILE A 191 12.05 -11.30 8.52
CA ILE A 191 11.09 -11.92 9.44
C ILE A 191 10.65 -13.28 8.89
N ALA A 192 10.22 -13.35 7.63
CA ALA A 192 9.78 -14.60 6.99
C ALA A 192 10.85 -15.69 7.06
N SER A 193 12.12 -15.32 6.84
CA SER A 193 13.23 -16.28 6.80
C SER A 193 13.42 -17.04 8.12
N LYS A 194 13.09 -16.42 9.27
CA LYS A 194 13.14 -17.08 10.60
C LYS A 194 12.23 -18.30 10.68
N TYR A 195 11.16 -18.29 9.90
CA TYR A 195 10.16 -19.35 9.82
C TYR A 195 10.42 -20.32 8.66
N GLY A 196 11.58 -20.19 8.00
CA GLY A 196 11.91 -21.00 6.84
C GLY A 196 11.16 -20.58 5.59
N PHE A 197 10.63 -19.35 5.53
CA PHE A 197 9.87 -18.83 4.40
C PHE A 197 10.61 -17.67 3.70
N THR A 198 10.46 -17.59 2.40
CA THR A 198 10.76 -16.39 1.61
C THR A 198 9.54 -16.01 0.82
N TYR A 199 9.16 -14.74 0.83
CA TYR A 199 8.16 -14.27 -0.13
C TYR A 199 8.90 -14.03 -1.44
N GLN A 200 8.60 -14.76 -2.50
CA GLN A 200 8.99 -14.24 -3.80
C GLN A 200 8.21 -12.94 -4.01
N HIS A 201 8.68 -12.02 -4.86
CA HIS A 201 7.82 -11.01 -5.46
C HIS A 201 8.19 -10.89 -6.93
N GLY A 202 7.24 -11.24 -7.80
CA GLY A 202 7.41 -11.07 -9.23
C GLY A 202 7.38 -9.59 -9.56
N CYS A 203 8.53 -8.91 -9.60
CA CYS A 203 8.62 -7.50 -9.99
C CYS A 203 8.35 -7.25 -11.50
N GLY A 204 7.74 -8.20 -12.20
CA GLY A 204 7.46 -8.10 -13.63
C GLY A 204 6.12 -8.72 -13.98
N CYS A 205 5.07 -7.89 -14.06
CA CYS A 205 3.79 -8.15 -14.75
C CYS A 205 2.97 -9.39 -14.34
N ASN A 206 3.45 -10.21 -13.42
CA ASN A 206 2.78 -11.39 -12.92
C ASN A 206 2.34 -11.12 -11.48
N SER A 207 1.07 -10.75 -11.36
CA SER A 207 0.35 -10.38 -10.14
C SER A 207 0.07 -11.63 -9.29
N HIS A 208 1.10 -12.43 -9.02
CA HIS A 208 1.05 -13.48 -8.03
C HIS A 208 1.20 -12.86 -6.65
N LEU A 209 0.36 -13.29 -5.70
CA LEU A 209 0.86 -13.37 -4.33
C LEU A 209 1.93 -14.44 -4.45
N SER A 210 3.11 -13.90 -4.61
CA SER A 210 4.30 -14.51 -5.12
C SER A 210 4.79 -15.47 -4.06
N SER A 211 4.82 -16.75 -4.45
CA SER A 211 5.08 -17.92 -3.64
C SER A 211 5.74 -17.61 -2.30
N ILE A 212 5.10 -18.04 -1.20
CA ILE A 212 5.91 -18.39 -0.05
C ILE A 212 6.70 -19.62 -0.50
N ASP A 213 8.02 -19.53 -0.46
CA ASP A 213 8.91 -20.64 -0.72
C ASP A 213 9.69 -21.00 0.53
N GLU A 214 10.21 -22.23 0.56
CA GLU A 214 11.18 -22.62 1.57
C GLU A 214 12.46 -21.79 1.44
N SER A 215 12.79 -21.07 2.51
CA SER A 215 14.05 -20.37 2.62
C SER A 215 15.20 -21.35 2.82
N ARG A 216 16.31 -21.15 2.10
CA ARG A 216 17.56 -21.92 2.28
C ARG A 216 18.44 -21.41 3.43
N GLY A 217 18.00 -20.38 4.15
CA GLY A 217 18.73 -19.80 5.28
C GLY A 217 17.98 -18.66 5.96
N THR A 218 18.52 -18.16 7.07
CA THR A 218 17.96 -17.01 7.79
C THR A 218 18.86 -15.80 7.58
N PHE A 219 18.28 -14.60 7.57
CA PHE A 219 19.06 -13.37 7.62
C PHE A 219 18.37 -12.31 8.48
N ALA A 220 19.19 -11.47 9.11
CA ALA A 220 18.73 -10.36 9.93
C ALA A 220 18.86 -9.05 9.15
N TYR A 221 17.74 -8.33 9.03
CA TYR A 221 17.71 -6.97 8.52
C TYR A 221 17.07 -6.05 9.55
N GLU A 222 17.77 -4.98 9.90
CA GLU A 222 17.29 -3.95 10.81
C GLU A 222 17.02 -2.65 10.06
N LEU A 223 15.82 -2.12 10.26
CA LEU A 223 15.43 -0.82 9.77
C LEU A 223 15.83 0.22 10.81
N SER A 224 16.90 0.96 10.57
CA SER A 224 17.35 1.98 11.53
C SER A 224 16.28 3.04 11.73
N GLN A 225 16.15 3.55 12.96
CA GLN A 225 15.12 4.53 13.31
C GLN A 225 15.19 5.80 12.44
N GLU A 226 16.41 6.27 12.13
CA GLU A 226 16.65 7.41 11.24
C GLU A 226 16.06 7.22 9.83
N LYS A 227 16.03 5.98 9.35
CA LYS A 227 15.57 5.66 7.98
C LYS A 227 14.12 5.17 7.96
N ARG A 228 13.59 4.73 9.09
CA ARG A 228 12.27 4.10 9.24
C ARG A 228 11.17 4.95 8.63
N ASP A 229 11.03 6.18 9.10
CA ASP A 229 10.00 7.12 8.65
C ASP A 229 10.05 7.34 7.15
N ARG A 230 11.24 7.57 6.59
CA ARG A 230 11.41 7.77 5.15
C ARG A 230 10.93 6.57 4.35
N TRP A 231 11.30 5.37 4.77
CA TRP A 231 10.94 4.15 4.06
C TRP A 231 9.48 3.79 4.19
N ILE A 232 8.87 4.00 5.36
CA ILE A 232 7.42 3.81 5.56
C ILE A 232 6.63 4.79 4.68
N ARG A 233 6.99 6.08 4.70
CA ARG A 233 6.34 7.09 3.86
C ARG A 233 6.51 6.78 2.37
N SER A 234 7.72 6.36 1.96
CA SER A 234 7.97 5.94 0.57
C SER A 234 7.16 4.70 0.17
N PHE A 235 7.02 3.74 1.07
CA PHE A 235 6.19 2.55 0.86
C PHE A 235 4.73 2.92 0.67
N ILE A 236 4.16 3.73 1.57
CA ILE A 236 2.76 4.17 1.51
C ILE A 236 2.51 4.99 0.25
N TRP A 237 3.41 5.93 -0.08
CA TRP A 237 3.32 6.70 -1.32
C TRP A 237 3.30 5.79 -2.56
N THR A 238 4.16 4.76 -2.57
CA THR A 238 4.19 3.79 -3.66
C THR A 238 2.92 2.95 -3.71
N ALA A 239 2.38 2.53 -2.57
CA ALA A 239 1.12 1.79 -2.49
C ALA A 239 -0.05 2.63 -3.03
N TRP A 240 -0.14 3.91 -2.65
CA TRP A 240 -1.16 4.83 -3.18
C TRP A 240 -1.05 5.00 -4.69
N TYR A 241 0.17 5.18 -5.19
CA TYR A 241 0.44 5.24 -6.62
C TYR A 241 0.03 3.95 -7.34
N GLU A 242 0.50 2.79 -6.90
CA GLU A 242 0.18 1.51 -7.52
C GLU A 242 -1.34 1.25 -7.48
N TYR A 243 -2.01 1.59 -6.38
CA TYR A 243 -3.47 1.50 -6.26
C TYR A 243 -4.19 2.42 -7.25
N ALA A 244 -3.75 3.67 -7.40
CA ALA A 244 -4.34 4.63 -8.34
C ALA A 244 -4.17 4.15 -9.79
N PHE A 245 -3.03 3.56 -10.12
CA PHE A 245 -2.69 3.16 -11.50
C PHE A 245 -3.15 1.74 -11.84
N PHE A 246 -3.45 0.89 -10.86
CA PHE A 246 -3.89 -0.49 -11.09
C PHE A 246 -5.01 -0.63 -12.13
N PRO A 247 -6.08 0.21 -12.16
CA PRO A 247 -7.17 0.07 -13.12
C PRO A 247 -6.77 0.26 -14.59
N ILE A 248 -5.64 0.91 -14.87
CA ILE A 248 -5.17 1.18 -16.24
C ILE A 248 -4.07 0.22 -16.70
N VAL A 249 -3.62 -0.69 -15.83
CA VAL A 249 -2.66 -1.73 -16.20
C VAL A 249 -3.33 -2.68 -17.19
N PRO A 250 -2.82 -2.85 -18.43
CA PRO A 250 -3.42 -3.77 -19.39
C PRO A 250 -3.44 -5.20 -18.82
N ASN A 251 -4.52 -5.93 -19.09
CA ASN A 251 -4.64 -7.33 -18.73
C ASN A 251 -4.69 -8.19 -19.98
N THR A 252 -4.13 -9.40 -19.89
CA THR A 252 -4.23 -10.40 -20.94
C THR A 252 -4.35 -11.78 -20.32
N SER A 253 -5.30 -12.59 -20.81
CA SER A 253 -5.45 -13.98 -20.41
C SER A 253 -4.30 -14.87 -20.93
N TYR A 254 -3.38 -14.32 -21.73
CA TYR A 254 -2.23 -15.05 -22.25
C TYR A 254 -1.15 -15.30 -21.19
N LEU A 255 -1.15 -14.56 -20.08
CA LEU A 255 -0.17 -14.69 -19.00
C LEU A 255 -0.61 -15.63 -17.86
N VAL A 256 -1.73 -16.35 -18.06
CA VAL A 256 -2.35 -17.23 -17.05
C VAL A 256 -2.26 -18.68 -17.48
#